data_AF-A0A961Z6E5-F1
#
_entry.id   AF-A0A961Z6E5-F1
#
_cell.length_a   1.000
_cell.length_b   1.000
_cell.length_c   1.000
_cell.angle_alpha   90.00
_cell.angle_beta   90.00
_cell.angle_gamma   90.00
#
_symmetry.space_group_name_H-M   'P 1'
#
loop_
_entity.id
_entity.type
_entity.pdbx_description
1 polymer ?
#
loop_
_entity_poly.entity_id
_entity_poly.type
_entity_poly.pdbx_seq_one_letter_code
_entity_poly.pdbx_strand_id
1 'polypeptide(L)'
;MANTSGASYRIGIDVGGTFTKAVMIDGLTQRIVARSSVHTTHADERGVARGVIEVFQQVLRDSKVPPQEIVFLAHSTTQATNALLEGDTARVGVLGTAPGRIAKLAEKQVRVDPIELSAGKFLATS
;
A
#
# COMPACT_ATOMS: atom_id res chain seq x y z
N MET A 1 16.64 -29.19 11.27
CA MET A 1 17.91 -28.41 11.23
C MET A 1 17.71 -27.33 10.19
N ALA A 2 17.68 -26.06 10.57
CA ALA A 2 17.58 -24.96 9.61
C ALA A 2 18.94 -24.83 8.90
N ASN A 3 18.93 -24.86 7.58
CA ASN A 3 20.14 -24.71 6.78
C ASN A 3 20.59 -23.24 6.84
N THR A 4 21.53 -22.93 7.72
CA THR A 4 22.20 -21.62 7.85
C THR A 4 23.23 -21.38 6.74
N SER A 5 22.86 -21.62 5.48
CA SER A 5 23.74 -21.40 4.32
C SER A 5 23.31 -20.18 3.49
N GLY A 6 23.38 -18.97 4.06
CA GLY A 6 23.46 -17.68 3.34
C GLY A 6 22.38 -17.26 2.32
N ALA A 7 21.51 -18.17 1.86
CA ALA A 7 20.47 -17.91 0.89
C ALA A 7 19.22 -17.46 1.63
N SER A 8 18.99 -16.15 1.58
CA SER A 8 17.82 -15.54 2.18
C SER A 8 16.91 -15.02 1.09
N TYR A 9 15.65 -15.44 1.05
CA TYR A 9 14.72 -14.98 0.03
C TYR A 9 14.01 -13.70 0.48
N ARG A 10 13.71 -12.83 -0.50
CA ARG A 10 12.97 -11.59 -0.29
C ARG A 10 11.75 -11.59 -1.18
N ILE A 11 10.62 -11.12 -0.66
CA ILE A 11 9.38 -10.99 -1.44
C ILE A 11 9.00 -9.52 -1.52
N GLY A 12 8.70 -9.05 -2.72
CA GLY A 12 8.00 -7.78 -2.96
C GLY A 12 6.56 -8.06 -3.36
N ILE A 13 5.60 -7.40 -2.72
CA ILE A 13 4.18 -7.40 -3.08
C ILE A 13 3.78 -5.99 -3.48
N ASP A 14 3.12 -5.87 -4.62
CA ASP A 14 2.58 -4.61 -5.13
C ASP A 14 1.07 -4.72 -5.34
N VAL A 15 0.30 -3.92 -4.60
CA VAL A 15 -1.17 -3.85 -4.69
C VAL A 15 -1.56 -2.68 -5.59
N GLY A 16 -1.92 -2.99 -6.83
CA GLY A 16 -2.48 -2.02 -7.77
C GLY A 16 -4.01 -1.96 -7.75
N GLY A 17 -4.59 -1.18 -8.67
CA GLY A 17 -6.04 -1.07 -8.84
C GLY A 17 -6.70 -2.34 -9.37
N THR A 18 -6.06 -3.06 -10.30
CA THR A 18 -6.66 -4.26 -10.93
C THR A 18 -6.04 -5.55 -10.44
N PHE A 19 -4.72 -5.54 -10.21
CA PHE A 19 -3.95 -6.72 -9.85
C PHE A 19 -3.06 -6.45 -8.65
N THR A 20 -2.95 -7.48 -7.80
CA THR A 20 -1.99 -7.59 -6.72
C THR A 20 -0.94 -8.61 -7.12
N LYS A 21 0.33 -8.19 -7.17
CA LYS A 21 1.45 -8.99 -7.70
C LYS A 21 2.43 -9.31 -6.59
N ALA A 22 3.08 -10.47 -6.67
CA ALA A 22 4.21 -10.82 -5.82
C ALA A 22 5.39 -11.30 -6.66
N VAL A 23 6.60 -10.94 -6.24
CA VAL A 23 7.86 -11.39 -6.83
C VAL A 23 8.79 -11.83 -5.70
N MET A 24 9.32 -13.04 -5.81
CA MET A 24 10.36 -13.57 -4.93
C MET A 24 11.71 -13.46 -5.60
N ILE A 25 12.70 -12.97 -4.85
CA ILE A 25 14.08 -12.79 -5.29
C ILE A 25 15.02 -13.54 -4.34
N ASP A 26 16.00 -14.22 -4.91
CA ASP A 26 17.11 -14.82 -4.16
C ASP A 26 18.05 -13.71 -3.67
N GLY A 27 18.29 -13.65 -2.36
CA GLY A 27 19.05 -12.56 -1.74
C GLY A 27 20.52 -12.50 -2.14
N LEU A 28 21.11 -13.62 -2.58
CA LEU A 28 22.50 -13.68 -3.02
C LEU A 28 22.63 -13.36 -4.51
N THR A 29 21.85 -14.05 -5.34
CA THR A 29 21.99 -13.97 -6.81
C THR A 29 21.18 -12.82 -7.43
N GLN A 30 20.27 -12.20 -6.67
CA GLN A 30 19.32 -11.19 -7.13
C GLN A 30 18.40 -11.67 -8.28
N ARG A 31 18.33 -12.99 -8.53
CA ARG A 31 17.47 -13.56 -9.56
C ARG A 31 16.04 -13.71 -9.06
N ILE A 32 15.09 -13.52 -9.98
CA ILE A 32 13.67 -13.82 -9.73
C ILE A 32 13.52 -15.34 -9.63
N VAL A 33 12.98 -15.79 -8.51
CA VAL A 33 12.74 -17.22 -8.19
C VAL A 33 11.32 -17.60 -8.57
N ALA A 34 10.37 -16.73 -8.25
CA ALA A 34 8.96 -16.93 -8.55
C ALA A 34 8.24 -15.58 -8.68
N ARG A 35 7.09 -15.60 -9.35
CA ARG A 35 6.20 -14.47 -9.53
C ARG A 35 4.76 -14.96 -9.61
N SER A 36 3.86 -14.21 -9.00
CA SER A 36 2.44 -14.51 -9.01
C SER A 36 1.64 -13.22 -9.11
N SER A 37 0.40 -13.31 -9.60
CA SER A 37 -0.53 -12.20 -9.71
C SER A 37 -1.95 -12.70 -9.49
N VAL A 38 -2.73 -11.93 -8.73
CA VAL A 38 -4.16 -12.15 -8.49
C VAL A 38 -4.93 -10.85 -8.72
N HIS A 39 -6.24 -10.92 -8.90
CA HIS A 39 -7.06 -9.71 -8.94
C HIS A 39 -7.04 -8.98 -7.59
N THR A 40 -7.01 -7.65 -7.62
CA THR A 40 -7.14 -6.84 -6.40
C THR A 40 -8.56 -6.97 -5.85
N THR A 41 -8.66 -7.22 -4.55
CA THR A 41 -9.88 -7.65 -3.86
C THR A 41 -10.59 -6.49 -3.16
N HIS A 42 -10.84 -5.40 -3.88
CA HIS A 42 -11.47 -4.18 -3.34
C HIS A 42 -12.82 -4.43 -2.64
N ALA A 43 -13.61 -5.35 -3.19
CA ALA A 43 -14.97 -5.65 -2.72
C ALA A 43 -15.04 -6.85 -1.76
N ASP A 44 -13.91 -7.44 -1.36
CA ASP A 44 -13.89 -8.49 -0.33
C ASP A 44 -14.13 -7.86 1.05
N GLU A 45 -14.74 -8.61 1.97
CA GLU A 45 -14.95 -8.16 3.36
C GLU A 45 -13.64 -7.77 4.06
N ARG A 46 -12.53 -8.42 3.70
CA ARG A 46 -11.19 -8.11 4.22
C ARG A 46 -10.43 -7.09 3.35
N GLY A 47 -11.09 -6.55 2.33
CA GLY A 47 -10.50 -5.67 1.33
C GLY A 47 -9.28 -6.29 0.65
N VAL A 48 -8.34 -5.43 0.25
CA VAL A 48 -7.12 -5.82 -0.48
C VAL A 48 -6.23 -6.83 0.26
N ALA A 49 -6.37 -6.95 1.59
CA ALA A 49 -5.60 -7.90 2.39
C ALA A 49 -5.84 -9.35 1.96
N ARG A 50 -7.05 -9.69 1.48
CA ARG A 50 -7.34 -11.02 0.94
C ARG A 50 -6.43 -11.36 -0.24
N GLY A 51 -6.30 -10.44 -1.19
CA GLY A 51 -5.46 -10.59 -2.39
C GLY A 51 -3.97 -10.66 -2.04
N VAL A 52 -3.52 -9.87 -1.06
CA VAL A 52 -2.14 -9.91 -0.56
C VAL A 52 -1.79 -11.29 0.00
N ILE A 53 -2.66 -11.86 0.83
CA ILE A 53 -2.46 -13.21 1.39
C ILE A 53 -2.45 -14.25 0.27
N GLU A 54 -3.38 -14.14 -0.67
CA GLU A 54 -3.49 -15.10 -1.78
C GLU A 54 -2.25 -15.11 -2.66
N VAL A 55 -1.78 -13.94 -3.11
CA VAL A 55 -0.60 -13.84 -3.97
C VAL A 55 0.68 -14.29 -3.24
N PHE A 56 0.77 -14.02 -1.93
CA PHE A 56 1.86 -14.48 -1.08
C PHE A 56 1.90 -16.01 -0.99
N GLN A 57 0.73 -16.64 -0.81
CA GLN A 57 0.65 -18.10 -0.79
C GLN A 57 0.93 -18.73 -2.16
N GLN A 58 0.50 -18.09 -3.25
CA GLN A 58 0.80 -18.55 -4.62
C GLN A 58 2.31 -18.50 -4.91
N VAL A 59 2.97 -17.35 -4.66
CA VAL A 59 4.41 -17.22 -4.93
C VAL A 59 5.24 -18.20 -4.10
N LEU A 60 4.81 -18.51 -2.87
CA LEU A 60 5.44 -19.53 -2.04
C LEU A 60 5.34 -20.92 -2.64
N ARG A 61 4.12 -21.33 -3.04
CA ARG A 61 3.90 -22.63 -3.67
C ARG A 61 4.72 -22.79 -4.96
N ASP A 62 4.76 -21.74 -5.77
CA ASP A 62 5.44 -21.76 -7.07
C ASP A 62 6.97 -21.81 -6.90
N SER A 63 7.51 -21.10 -5.90
CA SER A 63 8.95 -21.09 -5.59
C SER A 63 9.46 -22.40 -4.97
N LYS A 64 8.60 -23.14 -4.27
CA LYS A 64 8.96 -24.29 -3.41
C LYS A 64 9.96 -23.95 -2.30
N VAL A 65 10.12 -22.66 -1.98
CA VAL A 65 10.98 -22.17 -0.91
C VAL A 65 10.23 -22.29 0.44
N PRO A 66 10.86 -22.84 1.49
CA PRO A 66 10.29 -22.86 2.83
C PRO A 66 10.04 -21.43 3.36
N PRO A 67 8.88 -21.13 3.96
CA PRO A 67 8.59 -19.80 4.48
C PRO A 67 9.62 -19.27 5.50
N GLN A 68 10.31 -20.16 6.21
CA GLN A 68 11.35 -19.82 7.19
C GLN A 68 12.61 -19.23 6.55
N GLU A 69 12.80 -19.38 5.24
CA GLU A 69 13.94 -18.83 4.50
C GLU A 69 13.67 -17.42 3.94
N ILE A 70 12.46 -16.90 4.13
CA ILE A 70 12.09 -15.54 3.75
C ILE A 70 12.50 -14.60 4.88
N VAL A 71 13.43 -13.69 4.60
CA VAL A 71 13.96 -12.75 5.60
C VAL A 71 13.37 -11.36 5.48
N PHE A 72 12.66 -11.08 4.39
CA PHE A 72 12.13 -9.75 4.11
C PHE A 72 10.89 -9.81 3.23
N LEU A 73 9.89 -9.01 3.60
CA LEU A 73 8.69 -8.75 2.82
C LEU A 73 8.55 -7.24 2.64
N ALA A 74 8.68 -6.76 1.41
CA ALA A 74 8.26 -5.41 1.04
C ALA A 74 6.83 -5.44 0.54
N HIS A 75 6.04 -4.48 0.98
CA HIS A 75 4.66 -4.28 0.55
C HIS A 75 4.49 -2.85 0.05
N SER A 76 4.10 -2.68 -1.21
CA SER A 76 3.72 -1.42 -1.82
C SER A 76 2.25 -1.46 -2.22
N THR A 77 1.61 -0.28 -2.21
CA THR A 77 0.21 -0.15 -2.62
C THR A 77 -0.07 1.23 -3.20
N THR A 78 -0.94 1.28 -4.21
CA THR A 78 -1.45 2.53 -4.80
C THR A 78 -2.86 2.88 -4.33
N GLN A 79 -3.41 2.20 -3.31
CA GLN A 79 -4.77 2.45 -2.82
C GLN A 79 -4.97 3.91 -2.39
N ALA A 80 -4.05 4.48 -1.60
CA ALA A 80 -4.17 5.86 -1.13
C ALA A 80 -4.13 6.88 -2.27
N THR A 81 -3.25 6.68 -3.25
CA THR A 81 -3.14 7.58 -4.40
C THR A 81 -4.37 7.48 -5.30
N ASN A 82 -4.92 6.28 -5.49
CA ASN A 82 -6.14 6.09 -6.29
C ASN A 82 -7.36 6.69 -5.59
N ALA A 83 -7.51 6.44 -4.28
CA ALA A 83 -8.57 7.04 -3.46
C ALA A 83 -8.56 8.57 -3.57
N LEU A 84 -7.38 9.19 -3.53
CA LEU A 84 -7.24 10.63 -3.74
C LEU A 84 -7.69 11.05 -5.16
N LEU A 85 -7.17 10.43 -6.21
CA LEU A 85 -7.52 10.80 -7.59
C LEU A 85 -8.99 10.57 -7.93
N GLU A 86 -9.62 9.56 -7.35
CA GLU A 86 -11.02 9.21 -7.55
C GLU A 86 -11.98 10.04 -6.67
N GLY A 87 -11.43 10.81 -5.72
CA GLY A 87 -12.18 11.57 -4.73
C GLY A 87 -12.87 10.69 -3.68
N ASP A 88 -12.51 9.41 -3.60
CA ASP A 88 -12.99 8.47 -2.57
C ASP A 88 -12.20 8.71 -1.27
N THR A 89 -12.48 9.83 -0.63
CA THR A 89 -11.80 10.26 0.59
C THR A 89 -12.83 10.56 1.67
N ALA A 90 -12.46 10.29 2.92
CA ALA A 90 -13.27 10.70 4.05
C ALA A 90 -13.28 12.23 4.17
N ARG A 91 -14.42 12.79 4.57
CA ARG A 91 -14.49 14.20 4.96
C ARG A 91 -13.68 14.40 6.25
N VAL A 92 -12.79 15.39 6.25
CA VAL A 92 -11.94 15.73 7.39
C VAL A 92 -12.14 17.18 7.81
N GLY A 93 -12.03 17.46 9.11
CA GLY A 93 -12.01 18.82 9.65
C GLY A 93 -10.58 19.23 10.00
N VAL A 94 -10.23 20.49 9.76
CA VAL A 94 -8.91 21.03 10.13
C VAL A 94 -9.05 21.87 11.39
N LEU A 95 -8.35 21.49 12.46
CA LEU A 95 -8.32 22.24 13.71
C LEU A 95 -6.92 22.76 13.98
N GLY A 96 -6.81 24.08 14.13
CA GLY A 96 -5.57 24.77 14.47
C GLY A 96 -5.67 25.43 15.84
N THR A 97 -4.56 25.44 16.58
CA THR A 97 -4.43 26.20 17.83
C THR A 97 -3.36 27.26 17.66
N ALA A 98 -3.61 28.46 18.19
CA ALA A 98 -2.67 29.57 18.07
C ALA A 98 -2.80 30.53 19.27
N PRO A 99 -1.69 31.09 19.78
CA PRO A 99 -1.73 32.01 20.89
C PRO A 99 -2.19 33.43 20.47
N GLY A 100 -3.09 34.01 21.27
CA GLY A 100 -3.36 35.45 21.29
C GLY A 100 -3.56 36.10 19.92
N ARG A 101 -2.67 37.03 19.56
CA ARG A 101 -2.83 37.92 18.39
C ARG A 101 -2.65 37.23 17.03
N ILE A 102 -2.03 36.05 16.97
CA ILE A 102 -1.85 35.31 15.72
C ILE A 102 -3.02 34.38 15.39
N ALA A 103 -4.00 34.23 16.29
CA ALA A 103 -5.18 33.39 16.05
C ALA A 103 -5.97 33.78 14.79
N LYS A 104 -6.06 35.09 14.49
CA LYS A 104 -6.72 35.57 13.26
C LYS A 104 -5.99 35.19 11.96
N LEU A 105 -4.67 35.00 12.02
CA LEU A 105 -3.88 34.50 10.88
C LEU A 105 -4.11 33.00 10.72
N ALA A 106 -4.14 32.27 11.83
CA ALA A 106 -4.40 30.82 11.85
C ALA A 106 -5.83 30.47 11.36
N GLU A 107 -6.84 31.31 11.63
CA GLU A 107 -8.21 31.09 11.15
C GLU A 107 -8.29 30.95 9.62
N LYS A 108 -7.50 31.72 8.88
CA LYS A 108 -7.45 31.60 7.41
C LYS A 108 -6.74 30.33 6.95
N GLN A 109 -5.81 29.80 7.73
CA GLN A 109 -5.04 28.61 7.37
C GLN A 109 -5.80 27.31 7.60
N VAL A 110 -6.79 27.31 8.49
CA VAL A 110 -7.65 26.14 8.76
C VAL A 110 -8.85 26.07 7.81
N ARG A 111 -9.22 27.16 7.15
CA ARG A 111 -10.25 27.18 6.10
C ARG A 111 -9.62 26.83 4.76
N VAL A 112 -9.63 25.55 4.43
CA VAL A 112 -9.08 25.04 3.17
C VAL A 112 -10.19 24.95 2.14
N ASP A 113 -10.12 25.78 1.10
CA ASP A 113 -11.04 25.71 -0.03
C ASP A 113 -10.96 24.33 -0.72
N PRO A 114 -12.05 23.86 -1.37
CA PRO A 114 -12.03 22.58 -2.08
C PRO A 114 -10.87 22.51 -3.08
N ILE A 115 -10.02 21.49 -2.92
CA ILE A 115 -8.85 21.30 -3.77
C ILE A 115 -9.23 20.34 -4.89
N GLU A 116 -9.11 20.76 -6.15
CA GLU A 116 -9.33 19.85 -7.28
C GLU A 116 -8.19 18.82 -7.36
N LEU A 117 -8.56 17.53 -7.38
CA LEU A 117 -7.63 16.39 -7.40
C LEU A 117 -7.48 15.82 -8.80
N SER A 118 -8.59 15.75 -9.53
CA SER A 118 -8.70 15.35 -10.93
C SER A 118 -9.98 15.99 -11.50
N ALA A 119 -10.20 15.90 -12.81
CA ALA A 119 -11.33 16.56 -13.46
C ALA A 119 -12.68 16.25 -12.77
N GLY A 120 -13.25 17.25 -12.10
CA GLY A 120 -14.54 17.13 -11.39
C GLY A 120 -14.48 16.38 -10.05
N LYS A 121 -13.29 16.10 -9.51
CA LYS A 121 -13.08 15.46 -8.20
C LYS A 121 -12.37 16.43 -7.27
N PHE A 122 -12.90 16.59 -6.05
CA PHE A 122 -12.43 17.57 -5.09
C PHE A 122 -12.17 16.94 -3.72
N LEU A 123 -11.09 17.37 -3.07
CA LEU A 123 -10.89 17.17 -1.65
C LEU A 123 -11.66 18.25 -0.91
N ALA A 124 -12.69 17.86 -0.17
CA ALA A 124 -13.46 18.76 0.65
C ALA A 124 -13.01 18.69 2.12
N THR A 125 -12.77 19.85 2.72
CA THR A 125 -12.67 19.97 4.18
C THR A 125 -14.00 20.43 4.78
N SER A 126 -14.16 20.22 6.10
CA SER A 126 -15.37 20.60 6.85
C SER A 126 -15.20 21.96 7.50
#